data_AF-A0A317XRN7-F1
#
_entry.id   AF-A0A317XRN7-F1
#
_cell.length_a   1.000
_cell.length_b   1.000
_cell.length_c   1.000
_cell.angle_alpha   90.00
_cell.angle_beta   90.00
_cell.angle_gamma   90.00
#
_symmetry.space_group_name_H-M   'P 1'
#
loop_
_entity.id
_entity.type
_entity.pdbx_description
1 polymer ?
#
loop_
_entity_poly.entity_id
_entity_poly.type
_entity_poly.pdbx_seq_one_letter_code
_entity_poly.pdbx_strand_id
1 'polypeptide(L)'
;MVFFRSTARAVARQSRNFSSSSSASNAAQQAKQTAEKAGSALDTYAKKAQELGGPVVKRVEGLLGGYSEPIKYNLSVAGSVAKQVYVAEGLAPPTSLNTIVSAYRQIWAKASDKTYWAQLLTKGEWRKFGIYAVEAYGIFTIGEMIGRRSLVGYKLDTSKHAHHH
;
A
#
# COMPACT_ATOMS: atom_id res chain seq x y z
N MET A 1 -36.44 -22.93 48.54
CA MET A 1 -35.53 -23.87 47.86
C MET A 1 -36.02 -24.04 46.43
N VAL A 2 -35.54 -23.23 45.48
CA VAL A 2 -35.78 -23.40 44.03
C VAL A 2 -34.54 -22.88 43.32
N PHE A 3 -33.83 -23.79 42.65
CA PHE A 3 -32.65 -23.50 41.84
C PHE A 3 -33.07 -23.03 40.46
N PHE A 4 -32.57 -21.87 40.01
CA PHE A 4 -32.54 -21.51 38.59
C PHE A 4 -31.08 -21.49 38.13
N ARG A 5 -30.73 -22.44 37.27
CA ARG A 5 -29.47 -22.50 36.55
C ARG A 5 -29.74 -22.40 35.04
N SER A 6 -28.76 -21.78 34.37
CA SER A 6 -28.35 -21.94 32.97
C SER A 6 -29.22 -21.36 31.84
N THR A 7 -28.63 -20.42 31.10
CA THR A 7 -28.44 -20.56 29.63
C THR A 7 -27.14 -19.85 29.19
N ALA A 8 -26.04 -20.61 29.10
CA ALA A 8 -24.86 -20.20 28.35
C ALA A 8 -25.07 -20.61 26.88
N ARG A 9 -25.21 -19.63 25.98
CA ARG A 9 -25.38 -19.85 24.54
C ARG A 9 -24.02 -20.10 23.90
N ALA A 10 -23.63 -21.37 23.81
CA ALA A 10 -22.42 -21.79 23.09
C ALA A 10 -22.68 -21.77 21.57
N VAL A 11 -21.93 -20.94 20.84
CA VAL A 11 -21.87 -20.94 19.38
C VAL A 11 -21.16 -22.22 18.94
N ALA A 12 -21.90 -23.12 18.31
CA ALA A 12 -21.36 -24.34 17.73
C ALA A 12 -20.34 -24.01 16.64
N ARG A 13 -19.05 -24.32 16.91
CA ARG A 13 -18.01 -24.38 15.88
C ARG A 13 -18.23 -25.65 15.08
N GLN A 14 -18.71 -25.49 13.84
CA GLN A 14 -18.83 -26.57 12.88
C GLN A 14 -17.44 -27.10 12.53
N SER A 15 -17.06 -28.22 13.15
CA SER A 15 -15.89 -29.01 12.79
C SER A 15 -16.06 -29.52 11.36
N ARG A 16 -15.25 -29.01 10.44
CA ARG A 16 -15.09 -29.59 9.10
C ARG A 16 -14.24 -30.85 9.25
N ASN A 17 -14.89 -32.00 9.40
CA ASN A 17 -14.22 -33.29 9.25
C ASN A 17 -13.75 -33.45 7.80
N PHE A 18 -12.45 -33.29 7.56
CA PHE A 18 -11.80 -33.76 6.35
C PHE A 18 -11.23 -35.15 6.61
N SER A 19 -11.87 -36.16 6.01
CA SER A 19 -11.35 -37.51 5.89
C SER A 19 -10.65 -37.63 4.54
N SER A 20 -9.33 -37.79 4.53
CA SER A 20 -8.58 -38.36 3.41
C SER A 20 -7.19 -38.83 3.85
N SER A 21 -7.13 -40.12 4.21
CA SER A 21 -5.89 -40.89 4.24
C SER A 21 -5.33 -41.00 2.82
N SER A 22 -4.05 -40.64 2.63
CA SER A 22 -3.14 -40.92 1.49
C SER A 22 -2.72 -39.79 0.52
N SER A 23 -3.07 -38.51 0.74
CA SER A 23 -2.50 -37.39 -0.08
C SER A 23 -1.81 -36.27 0.71
N ALA A 24 -1.81 -36.35 2.05
CA ALA A 24 -1.21 -35.34 2.92
C ALA A 24 0.33 -35.41 3.00
N SER A 25 0.95 -36.56 2.71
CA SER A 25 2.41 -36.74 2.75
C SER A 25 3.12 -35.98 1.63
N ASN A 26 2.60 -36.06 0.40
CA ASN A 26 3.22 -35.44 -0.78
C ASN A 26 3.05 -33.90 -0.80
N ALA A 27 1.91 -33.38 -0.33
CA ALA A 27 1.68 -31.93 -0.23
C ALA A 27 2.51 -31.28 0.89
N ALA A 28 2.69 -31.97 2.02
CA ALA A 28 3.59 -31.51 3.09
C ALA A 28 5.07 -31.57 2.66
N GLN A 29 5.46 -32.55 1.85
CA GLN A 29 6.82 -32.66 1.29
C GLN A 29 7.09 -31.63 0.19
N GLN A 30 6.13 -31.34 -0.69
CA GLN A 30 6.27 -30.27 -1.70
C GLN A 30 6.27 -28.87 -1.08
N ALA A 31 5.47 -28.64 -0.02
CA ALA A 31 5.51 -27.40 0.74
C ALA A 31 6.85 -27.21 1.47
N LYS A 32 7.41 -28.29 2.05
CA LYS A 32 8.76 -28.26 2.64
C LYS A 32 9.85 -27.99 1.60
N GLN A 33 9.81 -28.66 0.44
CA GLN A 33 10.79 -28.44 -0.63
C GLN A 33 10.68 -27.04 -1.25
N THR A 34 9.48 -26.47 -1.33
CA THR A 34 9.27 -25.09 -1.81
C THR A 34 9.69 -24.06 -0.77
N ALA A 35 9.48 -24.33 0.52
CA ALA A 35 9.98 -23.51 1.61
C ALA A 35 11.52 -23.58 1.73
N GLU A 36 12.14 -24.73 1.47
CA GLU A 36 13.61 -24.91 1.43
C GLU A 36 14.24 -24.23 0.20
N LYS A 37 13.57 -24.28 -0.96
CA LYS A 37 13.98 -23.56 -2.18
C LYS A 37 13.77 -22.04 -2.07
N ALA A 38 12.69 -21.61 -1.41
CA ALA A 38 12.46 -20.21 -1.09
C ALA A 38 13.45 -19.70 -0.02
N GLY A 39 13.78 -20.55 0.96
CA GLY A 39 14.79 -20.27 1.99
C GLY A 39 16.18 -20.09 1.41
N SER A 40 16.60 -20.94 0.47
CA SER A 40 17.91 -20.82 -0.19
C SER A 40 18.00 -19.62 -1.15
N ALA A 41 16.91 -19.25 -1.83
CA ALA A 41 16.84 -18.01 -2.60
C ALA A 41 16.89 -16.77 -1.69
N LEU A 42 16.16 -16.80 -0.57
CA LEU A 42 16.15 -15.73 0.42
C LEU A 42 17.51 -15.61 1.13
N ASP A 43 18.21 -16.71 1.40
CA ASP A 43 19.57 -16.73 1.93
C ASP A 43 20.57 -16.06 1.00
N THR A 44 20.38 -16.20 -0.31
CA THR A 44 21.26 -15.57 -1.31
C THR A 44 21.05 -14.05 -1.35
N TYR A 45 19.80 -13.59 -1.26
CA TYR A 45 19.48 -12.16 -1.15
C TYR A 45 19.82 -11.58 0.22
N ALA A 46 19.65 -12.33 1.30
CA ALA A 46 20.03 -11.96 2.65
C ALA A 46 21.54 -11.84 2.77
N LYS A 47 22.32 -12.77 2.21
CA LYS A 47 23.79 -12.68 2.15
C LYS A 47 24.26 -11.49 1.32
N LYS A 48 23.62 -11.19 0.20
CA LYS A 48 23.95 -10.02 -0.63
C LYS A 48 23.57 -8.70 0.04
N ALA A 49 22.44 -8.67 0.77
CA ALA A 49 22.06 -7.55 1.62
C ALA A 49 22.99 -7.39 2.83
N GLN A 50 23.51 -8.50 3.36
CA GLN A 50 24.47 -8.53 4.46
C GLN A 50 25.88 -8.12 4.01
N GLU A 51 26.27 -8.40 2.76
CA GLU A 51 27.52 -7.93 2.16
C GLU A 51 27.47 -6.44 1.79
N LEU A 52 26.35 -5.96 1.23
CA LEU A 52 26.18 -4.54 0.89
C LEU A 52 25.85 -3.66 2.10
N GLY A 53 25.28 -4.24 3.18
CA GLY A 53 24.83 -3.51 4.35
C GLY A 53 25.62 -3.77 5.63
N GLY A 54 26.48 -4.79 5.69
CA GLY A 54 26.99 -5.37 6.94
C GLY A 54 27.55 -4.40 7.99
N PRO A 55 28.47 -3.47 7.65
CA PRO A 55 29.05 -2.56 8.62
C PRO A 55 28.10 -1.42 9.01
N VAL A 56 27.31 -0.91 8.06
CA VAL A 56 26.42 0.23 8.27
C VAL A 56 25.17 -0.23 9.02
N VAL A 57 24.55 -1.33 8.59
CA VAL A 57 23.37 -1.93 9.22
C VAL A 57 23.67 -2.34 10.67
N LYS A 58 24.81 -2.99 10.95
CA LYS A 58 25.20 -3.34 12.34
C LYS A 58 25.43 -2.11 13.23
N ARG A 59 25.86 -0.98 12.67
CA ARG A 59 26.02 0.28 13.42
C ARG A 59 24.67 0.94 13.72
N VAL A 60 23.72 0.92 12.77
CA VAL A 60 22.36 1.43 13.03
C VAL A 60 21.58 0.50 13.96
N GLU A 61 21.77 -0.81 13.85
CA GLU A 61 21.17 -1.82 14.73
C GLU A 61 21.75 -1.77 16.16
N GLY A 62 23.06 -1.52 16.30
CA GLY A 62 23.70 -1.27 17.59
C GLY A 62 23.32 0.06 18.24
N LEU A 63 22.93 1.08 17.46
CA LEU A 63 22.44 2.37 17.95
C LEU A 63 20.91 2.41 18.17
N LEU A 64 20.14 1.57 17.46
CA LEU A 64 18.69 1.39 17.63
C LEU A 64 18.35 0.19 18.54
N GLY A 65 19.35 -0.38 19.22
CA GLY A 65 19.16 -1.49 20.16
C GLY A 65 18.11 -1.14 21.21
N GLY A 66 17.04 -1.94 21.29
CA GLY A 66 15.86 -1.73 22.14
C GLY A 66 14.74 -0.89 21.52
N TYR A 67 15.05 0.14 20.73
CA TYR A 67 14.03 1.03 20.09
C TYR A 67 13.55 0.57 18.71
N SER A 68 14.29 -0.33 18.06
CA SER A 68 13.87 -0.88 16.77
C SER A 68 12.56 -1.68 16.85
N GLU A 69 12.30 -2.32 17.99
CA GLU A 69 11.09 -3.13 18.21
C GLU A 69 9.80 -2.30 18.27
N PRO A 70 9.69 -1.22 19.08
CA PRO A 70 8.52 -0.34 19.04
C PRO A 70 8.35 0.39 17.71
N ILE A 71 9.44 0.78 17.04
CA ILE A 71 9.36 1.42 15.71
C ILE A 71 8.80 0.44 14.68
N LYS A 72 9.30 -0.81 14.64
CA LYS A 72 8.79 -1.85 13.73
C LYS A 72 7.31 -2.14 14.01
N TYR A 73 6.94 -2.24 15.28
CA TYR A 73 5.54 -2.43 15.67
C TYR A 73 4.67 -1.28 15.16
N ASN A 74 5.02 -0.03 15.47
CA ASN A 74 4.24 1.15 15.08
C ASN A 74 4.14 1.30 13.55
N LEU A 75 5.20 1.02 12.81
CA LEU A 75 5.18 1.02 11.35
C LEU A 75 4.28 -0.09 10.81
N SER A 76 4.30 -1.29 11.41
CA SER A 76 3.41 -2.38 11.00
C SER A 76 1.94 -2.05 11.22
N VAL A 77 1.62 -1.43 12.36
CA VAL A 77 0.26 -0.96 12.68
C VAL A 77 -0.15 0.13 11.71
N ALA A 78 0.67 1.15 11.51
CA ALA A 78 0.42 2.22 10.55
C ALA A 78 0.20 1.67 9.12
N GLY A 79 0.98 0.68 8.69
CA GLY A 79 0.81 0.02 7.40
C GLY A 79 -0.51 -0.74 7.29
N SER A 80 -0.95 -1.43 8.36
CA SER A 80 -2.24 -2.12 8.38
C SER A 80 -3.43 -1.15 8.35
N VAL A 81 -3.36 -0.04 9.08
CA VAL A 81 -4.35 1.04 9.04
C VAL A 81 -4.38 1.69 7.65
N ALA A 82 -3.23 2.00 7.07
CA ALA A 82 -3.15 2.56 5.72
C ALA A 82 -3.78 1.62 4.69
N LYS A 83 -3.59 0.29 4.82
CA LYS A 83 -4.24 -0.71 3.95
C LYS A 83 -5.75 -0.72 4.10
N GLN A 84 -6.27 -0.58 5.33
CA GLN A 84 -7.71 -0.50 5.56
C GLN A 84 -8.29 0.74 4.91
N VAL A 85 -7.66 1.90 5.09
CA VAL A 85 -8.07 3.16 4.46
C VAL A 85 -8.02 3.06 2.94
N TYR A 86 -6.98 2.46 2.38
CA TYR A 86 -6.87 2.27 0.92
C TYR A 86 -8.06 1.50 0.32
N VAL A 87 -8.53 0.45 1.01
CA VAL A 87 -9.67 -0.34 0.57
C VAL A 87 -10.99 0.39 0.85
N ALA A 88 -11.14 1.01 2.02
CA ALA A 88 -12.37 1.69 2.44
C ALA A 88 -12.66 2.93 1.58
N GLU A 89 -11.63 3.73 1.26
CA GLU A 89 -11.73 4.94 0.45
C GLU A 89 -11.66 4.66 -1.06
N GLY A 90 -11.52 3.39 -1.46
CA GLY A 90 -11.49 3.02 -2.87
C GLY A 90 -10.35 3.70 -3.65
N LEU A 91 -9.17 3.85 -3.04
CA LEU A 91 -8.00 4.48 -3.67
C LEU A 91 -7.40 3.65 -4.82
N ALA A 92 -7.92 2.44 -5.04
CA ALA A 92 -7.54 1.61 -6.17
C ALA A 92 -8.05 2.22 -7.49
N PRO A 93 -7.25 2.16 -8.56
CA PRO A 93 -7.72 2.61 -9.87
C PRO A 93 -8.96 1.80 -10.30
N PRO A 94 -9.98 2.45 -10.88
CA PRO A 94 -11.17 1.75 -11.36
C PRO A 94 -10.79 0.76 -12.45
N THR A 95 -11.26 -0.48 -12.32
CA THR A 95 -10.93 -1.57 -13.26
C THR A 95 -11.81 -1.58 -14.50
N SER A 96 -12.99 -0.95 -14.44
CA SER A 96 -13.96 -0.89 -15.53
C SER A 96 -13.76 0.35 -16.41
N LEU A 97 -13.55 0.11 -17.71
CA LEU A 97 -13.43 1.20 -18.71
C LEU A 97 -14.67 2.08 -18.77
N ASN A 98 -15.86 1.50 -18.57
CA ASN A 98 -17.12 2.25 -18.55
C ASN A 98 -17.14 3.33 -17.46
N THR A 99 -16.51 3.07 -16.31
CA THR A 99 -16.41 4.04 -15.20
C THR A 99 -15.51 5.21 -15.56
N ILE A 100 -14.42 4.94 -16.29
CA ILE A 100 -13.50 5.99 -16.76
C ILE A 100 -14.20 6.86 -17.80
N VAL A 101 -14.88 6.23 -18.78
CA VAL A 101 -15.59 6.95 -19.84
C VAL A 101 -16.76 7.77 -19.28
N SER A 102 -17.53 7.22 -18.35
CA SER A 102 -18.64 7.95 -17.74
C SER A 102 -18.15 9.12 -16.90
N ALA A 103 -17.09 8.96 -16.12
CA ALA A 103 -16.47 10.04 -15.36
C ALA A 103 -15.99 11.17 -16.29
N TYR A 104 -15.31 10.85 -17.38
CA TYR A 104 -14.86 11.84 -18.36
C TYR A 104 -16.04 12.60 -18.98
N ARG A 105 -17.10 11.89 -19.40
CA ARG A 105 -18.31 12.51 -19.96
C ARG A 105 -18.99 13.43 -18.95
N GLN A 106 -19.06 13.02 -17.69
CA GLN A 106 -19.64 13.83 -16.62
C GLN A 106 -18.83 15.09 -16.35
N ILE A 107 -17.50 14.98 -16.28
CA ILE A 107 -16.60 16.13 -16.12
C ILE A 107 -16.78 17.09 -17.29
N TRP A 108 -16.79 16.58 -18.53
CA TRP A 108 -16.95 17.40 -19.72
C TRP A 108 -18.31 18.13 -19.75
N ALA A 109 -19.38 17.44 -19.38
CA ALA A 109 -20.72 18.02 -19.30
C ALA A 109 -20.80 19.15 -18.27
N LYS A 110 -20.19 18.97 -17.08
CA LYS A 110 -20.15 19.99 -16.03
C LYS A 110 -19.23 21.17 -16.37
N ALA A 111 -18.08 20.90 -16.99
CA ALA A 111 -17.13 21.91 -17.40
C ALA A 111 -17.70 22.83 -18.50
N SER A 112 -18.50 22.27 -19.41
CA SER A 112 -19.11 23.02 -20.52
C SER A 112 -20.36 23.81 -20.10
N ASP A 113 -20.93 23.55 -18.92
CA ASP A 113 -22.15 24.17 -18.44
C ASP A 113 -21.86 25.47 -17.66
N LYS A 114 -22.27 26.61 -18.21
CA LYS A 114 -22.10 27.92 -17.57
C LYS A 114 -22.91 28.07 -16.28
N THR A 115 -24.06 27.41 -16.17
CA THR A 115 -24.91 27.48 -14.98
C THR A 115 -24.29 26.75 -13.80
N TYR A 116 -23.57 25.66 -14.06
CA TYR A 116 -22.79 24.96 -13.04
C TYR A 116 -21.74 25.86 -12.39
N TRP A 117 -20.98 26.62 -13.19
CA TRP A 117 -19.98 27.56 -12.69
C TRP A 117 -20.60 28.72 -11.89
N ALA A 118 -21.71 29.28 -12.37
CA ALA A 118 -22.43 30.33 -11.64
C ALA A 118 -22.92 29.82 -10.27
N GLN A 119 -23.46 28.60 -10.23
CA GLN A 119 -23.90 27.97 -8.98
C GLN A 119 -22.73 27.63 -8.05
N LEU A 120 -21.61 27.14 -8.59
CA LEU A 120 -20.40 26.83 -7.81
C LEU A 120 -19.87 28.05 -7.06
N LEU A 121 -19.88 29.21 -7.73
CA LEU A 121 -19.46 30.48 -7.13
C LEU A 121 -20.48 30.99 -6.12
N THR A 122 -21.77 31.01 -6.50
CA THR A 122 -22.85 31.53 -5.64
C THR A 122 -23.03 30.73 -4.36
N LYS A 123 -22.91 29.39 -4.44
CA LYS A 123 -23.07 28.48 -3.31
C LYS A 123 -21.81 28.36 -2.44
N GLY A 124 -20.69 28.96 -2.85
CA GLY A 124 -19.41 28.84 -2.13
C GLY A 124 -18.73 27.48 -2.24
N GLU A 125 -19.20 26.60 -3.14
CA GLU A 125 -18.64 25.26 -3.36
C GLU A 125 -17.25 25.31 -4.03
N TRP A 126 -16.85 26.45 -4.58
CA TRP A 126 -15.52 26.69 -5.15
C TRP A 126 -14.38 26.38 -4.18
N ARG A 127 -14.61 26.47 -2.86
CA ARG A 127 -13.60 26.12 -1.84
C ARG A 127 -13.28 24.62 -1.87
N LYS A 128 -14.31 23.77 -1.96
CA LYS A 128 -14.14 22.31 -2.06
C LYS A 128 -13.47 21.96 -3.38
N PHE A 129 -13.91 22.57 -4.47
CA PHE A 129 -13.27 22.40 -5.77
C PHE A 129 -11.78 22.79 -5.74
N GLY A 130 -11.44 23.90 -5.07
CA GLY A 130 -10.05 24.33 -4.88
C GLY A 130 -9.21 23.32 -4.09
N ILE A 131 -9.74 22.74 -3.02
CA ILE A 131 -9.06 21.66 -2.27
C ILE A 131 -8.79 20.47 -3.18
N TYR A 132 -9.80 20.00 -3.92
CA TYR A 132 -9.62 18.89 -4.88
C TYR A 132 -8.62 19.22 -6.00
N ALA A 133 -8.55 20.48 -6.44
CA ALA A 133 -7.55 20.90 -7.43
C ALA A 133 -6.12 20.83 -6.88
N VAL A 134 -5.93 21.23 -5.61
CA VAL A 134 -4.64 21.10 -4.93
C VAL A 134 -4.27 19.62 -4.72
N GLU A 135 -5.23 18.78 -4.33
CA GLU A 135 -5.01 17.34 -4.20
C GLU A 135 -4.62 16.70 -5.54
N ALA A 136 -5.32 17.03 -6.62
CA ALA A 136 -5.02 16.55 -7.96
C ALA A 136 -3.61 16.99 -8.42
N TYR A 137 -3.22 18.23 -8.13
CA TYR A 137 -1.86 18.73 -8.38
C TYR A 137 -0.81 17.97 -7.56
N GLY A 138 -1.11 17.66 -6.29
CA GLY A 138 -0.28 16.80 -5.45
C GLY A 138 -0.04 15.42 -6.06
N ILE A 139 -1.11 14.73 -6.48
CA ILE A 139 -1.00 13.41 -7.12
C ILE A 139 -0.21 13.49 -8.44
N PHE A 140 -0.43 14.54 -9.24
CA PHE A 140 0.31 14.77 -10.48
C PHE A 140 1.81 14.89 -10.24
N THR A 141 2.23 15.73 -9.27
CA THR A 141 3.66 15.91 -8.96
C THR A 141 4.33 14.65 -8.40
N ILE A 142 3.60 13.84 -7.62
CA ILE A 142 4.08 12.51 -7.20
C ILE A 142 4.29 11.61 -8.43
N GLY A 143 3.36 11.64 -9.38
CA GLY A 143 3.50 10.96 -10.67
C GLY A 143 4.77 11.38 -11.42
N GLU A 144 5.06 12.69 -11.47
CA GLU A 144 6.29 13.20 -12.06
C GLU A 144 7.56 12.74 -11.33
N MET A 145 7.55 12.72 -9.98
CA MET A 145 8.67 12.20 -9.18
C MET A 145 8.96 10.73 -9.50
N ILE A 146 7.91 9.91 -9.62
CA ILE A 146 8.02 8.49 -10.00
C ILE A 146 8.52 8.35 -11.44
N GLY A 147 7.92 9.10 -12.38
CA GLY A 147 8.28 9.07 -13.80
C GLY A 147 9.73 9.47 -14.07
N ARG A 148 10.22 10.50 -13.36
CA ARG A 148 11.61 10.96 -13.48
C ARG A 148 12.58 10.25 -12.52
N ARG A 149 12.06 9.39 -11.62
CA ARG A 149 12.83 8.62 -10.62
C ARG A 149 13.76 9.50 -9.77
N SER A 150 13.34 10.74 -9.48
CA SER A 150 14.08 11.71 -8.68
C SER A 150 13.11 12.47 -7.77
N LEU A 151 13.53 12.71 -6.51
CA LEU A 151 12.73 13.50 -5.56
C LEU A 151 12.92 15.00 -5.82
N VAL A 152 14.14 15.47 -6.09
CA VAL A 152 14.46 16.90 -6.29
C VAL A 152 15.12 17.15 -7.64
N GLY A 153 14.58 18.09 -8.43
CA GLY A 153 15.09 18.49 -9.75
C GLY A 153 15.21 17.39 -10.82
N TYR A 154 15.57 17.80 -12.03
CA TYR A 154 16.09 16.89 -13.06
C TYR A 154 17.58 16.67 -12.83
N LYS A 155 18.05 15.45 -13.04
CA LYS A 155 19.49 15.19 -13.08
C LYS A 155 20.02 15.74 -14.39
N LEU A 156 20.62 16.92 -14.33
CA LEU A 156 21.34 17.50 -15.46
C LEU A 156 22.78 16.96 -15.40
N ASP A 157 23.20 16.26 -16.45
CA ASP A 157 24.60 15.83 -16.61
C ASP A 157 25.47 17.06 -16.92
N THR A 158 25.82 17.82 -15.88
CA THR A 158 26.75 18.95 -15.97
C THR A 158 28.17 18.53 -16.43
N SER A 159 28.51 17.24 -16.35
CA SER A 159 29.82 16.72 -16.74
C SER A 159 30.14 16.82 -18.25
N LYS A 160 29.14 16.98 -19.12
CA LYS A 160 29.36 17.13 -20.57
C LYS A 160 29.58 18.58 -21.03
N HIS A 161 29.38 19.56 -20.17
CA HIS A 161 29.49 20.99 -20.50
C HIS A 161 30.66 21.71 -19.82
N ALA A 162 31.50 21.00 -19.06
CA ALA A 162 32.59 21.59 -18.29
C ALA A 162 33.94 21.70 -19.02
N HIS A 163 34.02 21.40 -20.32
CA HIS A 163 35.28 21.42 -21.10
C HIS A 163 35.17 22.22 -22.41
N HIS A 164 34.74 23.48 -22.32
CA HIS A 164 34.96 24.47 -23.37
C HIS A 164 35.29 25.82 -22.73
N HIS A 165 36.52 25.94 -22.21
CA HIS A 165 37.21 27.20 -21.97
C HIS A 165 38.69 26.99 -22.26
#